data_AF-A0AA44SK49-F1
#
_entry.id   AF-A0AA44SK49-F1
#
_cell.length_a   1.000
_cell.length_b   1.000
_cell.length_c   1.000
_cell.angle_alpha   90.00
_cell.angle_beta   90.00
_cell.angle_gamma   90.00
#
_symmetry.space_group_name_H-M   'P 1'
#
loop_
_entity.id
_entity.type
_entity.pdbx_description
1 polymer ?
#
loop_
_entity_poly.entity_id
_entity_poly.type
_entity_poly.pdbx_seq_one_letter_code
_entity_poly.pdbx_strand_id
1 'polypeptide(L)'
;MQRSLAQRRGLSAEMIMSNPITVGFSGLTNRIFAGRSKPSKLAPGVRHFTGEMFDVTDEAIFAVASLMVVRDDILVIPLPNGDKIHLRADIKEKREAS
;
A
#
# COMPACT_ATOMS: atom_id res chain seq x y z
N MET A 1 -4.76 -18.16 41.44
CA MET A 1 -5.17 -17.95 40.04
C MET A 1 -4.82 -16.51 39.64
N GLN A 2 -3.58 -16.26 39.19
CA GLN A 2 -3.13 -14.91 38.79
C GLN A 2 -3.55 -14.65 37.35
N ARG A 3 -4.54 -13.78 37.12
CA ARG A 3 -4.83 -13.26 35.79
C ARG A 3 -3.80 -12.17 35.46
N SER A 4 -3.19 -12.28 34.27
CA SER A 4 -2.25 -11.30 33.73
C SER A 4 -2.85 -9.89 33.76
N LEU A 5 -2.01 -8.89 34.10
CA LEU A 5 -2.35 -7.45 34.15
C LEU A 5 -3.02 -6.94 32.86
N ALA A 6 -2.80 -7.60 31.73
CA ALA A 6 -3.43 -7.28 30.45
C ALA A 6 -4.96 -7.47 30.47
N GLN A 7 -5.48 -8.46 31.19
CA GLN A 7 -6.92 -8.75 31.25
C GLN A 7 -7.72 -7.72 32.05
N ARG A 8 -7.07 -6.88 32.86
CA ARG A 8 -7.76 -5.90 33.74
C ARG A 8 -8.05 -4.56 33.07
N ARG A 9 -7.49 -4.27 31.89
CA ARG A 9 -7.65 -2.96 31.23
C ARG A 9 -8.56 -2.92 30.00
N GLY A 10 -9.20 -4.02 29.60
CA GLY A 10 -10.11 -4.00 28.45
C GLY A 10 -9.47 -3.52 27.13
N LEU A 11 -8.15 -3.58 27.03
CA LEU A 11 -7.39 -3.21 25.85
C LEU A 11 -7.07 -4.49 25.09
N SER A 12 -7.64 -4.65 23.89
CA SER A 12 -7.28 -5.76 23.03
C SER A 12 -5.78 -5.67 22.67
N ALA A 13 -5.12 -6.82 22.61
CA ALA A 13 -3.71 -6.93 22.26
C ALA A 13 -3.37 -6.34 20.86
N GLU A 14 -4.39 -6.04 20.04
CA GLU A 14 -4.26 -5.35 18.76
C GLU A 14 -3.85 -3.87 18.89
N MET A 15 -4.24 -3.19 19.98
CA MET A 15 -4.07 -1.73 20.11
C MET A 15 -2.67 -1.28 20.53
N ILE A 16 -1.77 -2.20 20.90
CA ILE A 16 -0.43 -1.83 21.40
C ILE A 16 0.68 -1.94 20.33
N MET A 17 0.47 -2.61 19.17
CA MET A 17 1.61 -2.95 18.28
C MET A 17 1.46 -2.78 16.76
N SER A 18 0.35 -2.32 16.17
CA SER A 18 0.33 -2.19 14.70
C SER A 18 0.89 -0.83 14.25
N ASN A 19 2.22 -0.74 14.11
CA ASN A 19 2.85 0.18 13.15
C ASN A 19 2.96 -0.58 11.81
N PRO A 20 1.88 -0.73 11.02
CA PRO A 20 1.93 -1.43 9.74
C PRO A 20 2.88 -0.72 8.78
N ILE A 21 3.36 -1.48 7.79
CA ILE A 21 3.94 -0.86 6.60
C ILE A 21 2.79 -0.26 5.80
N THR A 22 2.92 1.01 5.45
CA THR A 22 2.03 1.69 4.51
C THR A 22 2.81 1.94 3.22
N VAL A 23 2.12 1.80 2.10
CA VAL A 23 2.61 2.22 0.79
C VAL A 23 1.79 3.44 0.38
N GLY A 24 2.46 4.54 0.05
CA GLY A 24 1.81 5.81 -0.24
C GLY A 24 2.38 6.46 -1.49
N PHE A 25 1.50 6.96 -2.36
CA PHE A 25 1.88 7.80 -3.50
C PHE A 25 2.00 9.26 -3.05
N SER A 26 3.15 9.87 -3.30
CA SER A 26 3.40 11.29 -3.06
C SER A 26 3.12 12.09 -4.35
N GLY A 27 2.03 12.86 -4.36
CA GLY A 27 1.71 13.75 -5.49
C GLY A 27 2.70 14.92 -5.70
N LEU A 28 3.56 15.19 -4.71
CA LEU A 28 4.60 16.23 -4.82
C LEU A 28 5.81 15.73 -5.62
N THR A 29 6.19 14.47 -5.44
CA THR A 29 7.39 13.89 -6.04
C THR A 29 7.10 12.87 -7.13
N ASN A 30 5.83 12.48 -7.31
CA ASN A 30 5.39 11.38 -8.17
C ASN A 30 6.11 10.06 -7.86
N ARG A 31 6.42 9.83 -6.58
CA ARG A 31 7.09 8.62 -6.07
C ARG A 31 6.19 7.83 -5.14
N ILE A 32 6.43 6.54 -5.07
CA ILE A 32 5.78 5.63 -4.13
C ILE A 32 6.76 5.34 -3.00
N PHE A 33 6.34 5.63 -1.77
CA PHE A 33 7.13 5.35 -0.58
C PHE A 33 6.50 4.25 0.26
N ALA A 34 7.34 3.42 0.86
CA ALA A 34 6.94 2.43 1.85
C ALA A 34 7.62 2.71 3.19
N GLY A 35 6.88 2.57 4.28
CA GLY A 35 7.44 2.76 5.61
C GLY A 35 6.45 2.40 6.71
N ARG A 36 6.96 2.24 7.93
CA ARG A 36 6.11 2.08 9.12
C ARG A 36 5.26 3.33 9.28
N SER A 37 4.00 3.19 9.66
CA SER A 37 3.11 4.34 9.81
C SER A 37 2.22 4.24 11.04
N LYS A 38 1.74 5.40 11.50
CA LYS A 38 0.72 5.55 12.55
C LYS A 38 -0.47 6.36 12.03
N PRO A 39 -1.67 6.17 12.61
CA PRO A 39 -2.82 7.01 12.27
C PRO A 39 -2.50 8.49 12.45
N SER A 40 -2.93 9.31 11.51
CA SER A 40 -2.89 10.75 11.60
C SER A 40 -3.97 11.28 12.53
N LYS A 41 -3.68 12.37 13.24
CA LYS A 41 -4.70 13.15 13.95
C LYS A 41 -5.39 14.17 13.02
N LEU A 42 -4.86 14.40 11.82
CA LEU A 42 -5.35 15.43 10.89
C LEU A 42 -6.64 15.00 10.19
N ALA A 43 -6.78 13.70 9.86
CA ALA A 43 -7.98 13.17 9.25
C ALA A 43 -8.14 11.66 9.52
N PRO A 44 -9.38 11.17 9.71
CA PRO A 44 -9.66 9.73 9.76
C PRO A 44 -9.16 9.00 8.51
N GLY A 45 -8.55 7.83 8.69
CA GLY A 45 -8.03 7.00 7.59
C GLY A 45 -6.68 7.44 7.02
N VAL A 46 -6.24 8.69 7.27
CA VAL A 46 -4.90 9.14 6.89
C VAL A 46 -3.88 8.57 7.86
N ARG A 47 -2.76 8.09 7.35
CA ARG A 47 -1.64 7.60 8.15
C ARG A 47 -0.39 8.40 7.82
N HIS A 48 0.43 8.68 8.83
CA HIS A 48 1.74 9.30 8.65
C HIS A 48 2.84 8.28 8.87
N PHE A 49 3.86 8.34 8.03
CA PHE A 49 5.06 7.54 8.22
C PHE A 49 5.74 7.88 9.56
N THR A 50 6.27 6.86 10.19
CA THR A 50 6.98 6.89 11.46
C THR A 50 8.37 6.33 11.24
N GLY A 51 9.36 7.20 11.18
CA GLY A 51 10.75 6.81 10.96
C GLY A 51 11.10 6.75 9.48
N GLU A 52 11.94 5.77 9.13
CA GLU A 52 12.50 5.62 7.80
C GLU A 52 11.44 5.32 6.73
N MET A 53 11.65 5.90 5.55
CA MET A 53 10.84 5.71 4.37
C MET A 53 11.76 5.26 3.24
N PHE A 54 11.30 4.27 2.47
CA PHE A 54 12.01 3.75 1.31
C PHE A 54 11.27 4.18 0.05
N ASP A 55 11.98 4.76 -0.90
CA ASP A 55 11.46 4.88 -2.27
C ASP A 55 11.38 3.47 -2.85
N VAL A 56 10.17 3.05 -3.21
CA VAL A 56 9.89 1.72 -3.77
C VAL A 56 9.21 1.84 -5.14
N THR A 57 9.40 2.98 -5.81
CA THR A 57 8.64 3.33 -7.01
C THR A 57 8.81 2.27 -8.11
N ASP A 58 10.05 1.90 -8.42
CA ASP A 58 10.34 0.99 -9.53
C ASP A 58 9.93 -0.44 -9.18
N GLU A 59 10.19 -0.88 -7.95
CA GLU A 59 9.79 -2.20 -7.45
C GLU A 59 8.26 -2.35 -7.41
N ALA A 60 7.54 -1.33 -6.96
CA ALA A 60 6.09 -1.35 -6.90
C ALA A 60 5.48 -1.38 -8.31
N ILE A 61 5.99 -0.57 -9.24
CA ILE A 61 5.54 -0.58 -10.64
C ILE A 61 5.78 -1.95 -11.26
N PHE A 62 6.99 -2.51 -11.11
CA PHE A 62 7.33 -3.80 -11.68
C PHE A 62 6.48 -4.94 -11.11
N ALA A 63 6.27 -4.97 -9.78
CA ALA A 63 5.45 -5.97 -9.13
C ALA A 63 3.98 -5.90 -9.57
N VAL A 64 3.41 -4.70 -9.67
CA VAL A 64 2.03 -4.50 -10.14
C VAL A 64 1.91 -4.89 -11.61
N ALA A 65 2.83 -4.48 -12.47
CA ALA A 65 2.83 -4.86 -13.89
C ALA A 65 2.90 -6.38 -14.06
N SER A 66 3.82 -7.04 -13.34
CA SER A 66 3.96 -8.50 -13.35
C SER A 66 2.68 -9.20 -12.90
N LEU A 67 2.02 -8.70 -11.86
CA LEU A 67 0.74 -9.22 -11.40
C LEU A 67 -0.36 -9.06 -12.46
N MET A 68 -0.43 -7.92 -13.14
CA MET A 68 -1.45 -7.66 -14.15
C MET A 68 -1.26 -8.51 -15.40
N VAL A 69 -0.02 -8.72 -15.84
CA VAL A 69 0.30 -9.65 -16.93
C VAL A 69 -0.21 -11.06 -16.61
N VAL A 70 0.01 -11.55 -15.38
CA VAL A 70 -0.43 -12.90 -14.97
C VAL A 70 -1.96 -12.99 -14.88
N ARG A 71 -2.65 -11.90 -14.51
CA ARG A 71 -4.12 -11.88 -14.43
C ARG A 71 -4.79 -11.92 -15.80
N ASP A 72 -4.13 -11.41 -16.85
CA ASP A 72 -4.65 -11.31 -18.21
C ASP A 72 -6.06 -10.68 -18.27
N ASP A 73 -6.31 -9.67 -17.43
CA ASP A 73 -7.60 -8.97 -17.32
C ASP A 73 -7.39 -7.49 -16.98
N ILE A 74 -8.45 -6.68 -17.11
CA ILE A 74 -8.48 -5.27 -16.76
C ILE A 74 -8.95 -5.13 -15.30
N LEU A 75 -8.05 -4.69 -14.43
CA LEU A 75 -8.42 -4.30 -13.07
C LEU A 75 -9.11 -2.93 -13.10
N VAL A 76 -10.37 -2.90 -12.69
CA VAL A 76 -11.16 -1.67 -12.57
C VAL A 76 -11.19 -1.21 -11.12
N ILE A 77 -10.61 -0.04 -10.85
CA ILE A 77 -10.55 0.57 -9.51
C ILE A 77 -11.51 1.76 -9.47
N PRO A 78 -12.62 1.70 -8.70
CA PRO A 78 -13.52 2.83 -8.55
C PRO A 78 -12.87 3.95 -7.73
N LEU A 79 -13.11 5.19 -8.13
CA LEU A 79 -12.69 6.40 -7.42
C LEU A 79 -13.88 7.00 -6.64
N PRO A 80 -13.61 7.74 -5.54
CA PRO A 80 -14.68 8.35 -4.74
C PRO A 80 -15.57 9.33 -5.51
N ASN A 81 -15.08 9.91 -6.61
CA ASN A 81 -15.82 10.84 -7.46
C ASN A 81 -16.72 10.12 -8.50
N GLY A 82 -16.76 8.79 -8.51
CA GLY A 82 -17.54 7.99 -9.47
C GLY A 82 -16.76 7.59 -10.72
N ASP A 83 -15.57 8.15 -10.95
CA ASP A 83 -14.69 7.74 -12.03
C ASP A 83 -14.08 6.36 -11.76
N LYS A 84 -13.45 5.79 -12.78
CA LYS A 84 -12.81 4.47 -12.71
C LYS A 84 -11.42 4.53 -13.32
N ILE A 85 -10.45 3.94 -12.63
CA ILE A 85 -9.13 3.66 -13.19
C ILE A 85 -9.16 2.25 -13.77
N HIS A 86 -8.74 2.11 -15.03
CA HIS A 86 -8.54 0.82 -15.67
C HIS A 86 -7.05 0.53 -15.72
N LEU A 87 -6.64 -0.58 -15.13
CA LEU A 87 -5.24 -1.02 -15.10
C LEU A 87 -5.11 -2.37 -15.82
N ARG A 88 -4.22 -2.41 -16.80
CA ARG A 88 -3.82 -3.61 -17.55
C ARG A 88 -2.33 -3.49 -17.85
N ALA A 89 -1.65 -4.63 -17.96
CA ALA A 89 -0.28 -4.70 -18.46
C ALA A 89 -0.20 -5.74 -19.56
N ASP A 90 0.58 -5.43 -20.59
CA ASP A 90 0.82 -6.31 -21.73
C ASP A 90 2.33 -6.55 -21.89
N ILE A 91 2.72 -7.76 -22.27
CA ILE A 91 4.09 -8.05 -22.68
C ILE A 91 4.24 -7.68 -24.15
N LYS A 92 5.23 -6.85 -24.46
CA LYS A 92 5.67 -6.63 -25.84
C LYS A 92 6.88 -7.51 -26.12
N GLU A 93 6.69 -8.57 -26.90
CA GLU A 93 7.78 -9.42 -27.34
C GLU A 93 8.79 -8.60 -28.16
N LYS A 94 10.07 -8.95 -28.00
CA LYS A 94 11.14 -8.36 -28.79
C LYS A 94 10.97 -8.85 -30.23
N ARG A 95 10.65 -7.94 -31.15
CA ARG A 95 10.76 -8.26 -32.59
C ARG A 95 12.23 -8.52 -32.88
N GLU A 96 12.57 -9.74 -33.31
CA GLU A 96 13.87 -10.00 -33.91
C GLU A 96 13.94 -9.18 -35.21
N ALA A 97 14.98 -8.37 -35.34
CA ALA A 97 15.23 -7.63 -36.57
C ALA A 97 15.57 -8.67 -37.65
N SER A 98 14.66 -8.86 -38.60
CA SER A 98 14.92 -9.62 -39.84
C SER A 98 15.90 -8.88 -40.74
#